data_AF-A0A2X2I8J6-F1
#
_entry.id   AF-A0A2X2I8J6-F1
#
_cell.length_a   1.000
_cell.length_b   1.000
_cell.length_c   1.000
_cell.angle_alpha   90.00
_cell.angle_beta   90.00
_cell.angle_gamma   90.00
#
_symmetry.space_group_name_H-M   'P 1'
#
loop_
_entity.id
_entity.type
_entity.pdbx_description
1 polymer ?
#
loop_
_entity_poly.entity_id
_entity_poly.type
_entity_poly.pdbx_seq_one_letter_code
_entity_poly.pdbx_strand_id
1 'polypeptide(L)'
;MSGEKKAKGWRFYGLVGFGAIVLLSAGVWALQNKTLLFSLDDTLVNNALQTLNKTRPAMVDVIPTDGIVPLYINPQGVAKLLRNETLTSLPKNLEPVFYNAAQTLLMPKLDVLSQQPRYVMKLAQMEPGAAWQWLTITWQPL
;
A
#
# COMPACT_ATOMS: atom_id res chain seq x y z
N MET A 1 11.96 52.20 3.30
CA MET A 1 12.61 51.60 2.12
C MET A 1 13.52 50.49 2.62
N SER A 2 13.11 49.24 2.37
CA SER A 2 13.76 48.03 2.88
C SER A 2 15.06 47.77 2.12
N GLY A 3 16.18 47.65 2.85
CA GLY A 3 17.50 47.34 2.28
C GLY A 3 17.85 45.88 2.56
N GLU A 4 17.71 45.02 1.54
CA GLU A 4 18.27 43.66 1.56
C GLU A 4 19.80 43.71 1.52
N LYS A 5 20.45 43.02 2.47
CA LYS A 5 21.89 42.71 2.38
C LYS A 5 22.09 41.24 2.05
N LYS A 6 22.75 40.99 0.90
CA LYS A 6 23.29 39.68 0.51
C LYS A 6 24.55 39.32 1.31
N ALA A 7 24.62 38.08 1.78
CA ALA A 7 25.83 37.25 1.90
C ALA A 7 25.39 35.77 1.91
N LYS A 8 25.58 34.97 0.85
CA LYS A 8 26.81 34.26 0.40
C LYS A 8 27.21 33.10 1.33
N GLY A 9 26.69 31.91 1.03
CA GLY A 9 27.19 30.61 1.49
C GLY A 9 26.87 29.56 0.43
N TRP A 10 27.87 29.15 -0.34
CA TRP A 10 27.78 28.04 -1.30
C TRP A 10 27.98 26.71 -0.57
N ARG A 11 27.32 25.65 -1.05
CA ARG A 11 27.94 24.35 -1.40
C ARG A 11 26.91 23.41 -2.04
N PHE A 12 27.13 23.13 -3.32
CA PHE A 12 26.62 21.96 -4.06
C PHE A 12 27.06 20.66 -3.37
N TYR A 13 26.16 19.67 -3.29
CA TYR A 13 26.33 18.21 -3.48
C TYR A 13 24.90 17.64 -3.34
N GLY A 14 24.30 16.83 -4.20
CA GLY A 14 24.72 16.16 -5.42
C GLY A 14 23.49 15.40 -5.93
N LEU A 15 23.44 15.27 -7.25
CA LEU A 15 22.56 14.41 -8.01
C LEU A 15 22.66 12.96 -7.48
N VAL A 16 21.64 12.45 -6.76
CA VAL A 16 21.45 11.00 -6.56
C VAL A 16 19.96 10.70 -6.54
N GLY A 17 19.48 9.95 -7.53
CA GLY A 17 18.17 9.30 -7.48
C GLY A 17 17.05 9.95 -8.29
N PHE A 18 17.22 10.05 -9.60
CA PHE A 18 16.06 9.91 -10.50
C PHE A 18 15.47 8.52 -10.27
N GLY A 19 14.40 8.42 -9.46
CA GLY A 19 13.74 7.13 -9.18
C GLY A 19 12.74 7.09 -8.02
N ALA A 20 12.28 8.23 -7.48
CA ALA A 20 11.40 8.21 -6.30
C ALA A 20 10.25 9.24 -6.27
N ILE A 21 9.93 9.94 -7.36
CA ILE A 21 8.77 10.84 -7.40
C ILE A 21 7.99 10.64 -8.71
N VAL A 22 7.36 9.48 -8.85
CA VAL A 22 6.09 9.29 -9.57
C VAL A 22 5.24 8.38 -8.69
N LEU A 23 4.73 8.92 -7.58
CA LEU A 23 3.81 8.22 -6.67
C LEU A 23 2.59 9.08 -6.29
N LEU A 24 2.41 10.23 -6.94
CA LEU A 24 1.34 11.19 -6.66
C LEU A 24 0.32 11.34 -7.79
N SER A 25 0.35 10.51 -8.84
CA SER A 25 -0.51 10.71 -10.01
C SER A 25 -1.47 9.56 -10.38
N ALA A 26 -1.63 8.50 -9.59
CA ALA A 26 -2.49 7.37 -10.01
C ALA A 26 -3.35 6.70 -8.92
N GLY A 27 -3.27 7.12 -7.66
CA GLY A 27 -4.08 6.53 -6.59
C GLY A 27 -5.47 7.18 -6.47
N VAL A 28 -6.52 6.36 -6.42
CA VAL A 28 -7.87 6.83 -6.02
C VAL A 28 -7.96 6.81 -4.50
N TRP A 29 -8.44 7.91 -3.93
CA TRP A 29 -8.68 8.05 -2.51
C TRP A 29 -10.12 8.47 -2.24
N ALA A 30 -10.68 7.99 -1.14
CA ALA A 30 -12.01 8.38 -0.68
C ALA A 30 -12.05 8.47 0.84
N LEU A 31 -12.77 9.46 1.38
CA LEU A 31 -13.01 9.59 2.81
C LEU A 31 -14.50 9.37 3.08
N GLN A 32 -14.84 8.40 3.91
CA GLN A 32 -16.23 8.12 4.29
C GLN A 32 -16.32 7.69 5.75
N ASN A 33 -17.25 8.28 6.52
CA ASN A 33 -17.50 7.95 7.93
C ASN A 33 -16.24 7.89 8.83
N LYS A 34 -15.29 8.82 8.62
CA LYS A 34 -13.96 8.87 9.29
C LYS A 34 -12.98 7.75 8.89
N THR A 35 -13.32 6.97 7.87
CA THR A 35 -12.43 5.98 7.25
C THR A 35 -11.83 6.55 5.98
N LEU A 36 -10.50 6.56 5.89
CA LEU A 36 -9.77 6.88 4.67
C LEU A 36 -9.52 5.59 3.88
N LEU A 37 -9.96 5.59 2.63
CA LEU A 37 -9.73 4.53 1.66
C LEU A 37 -8.73 4.99 0.62
N PHE A 38 -7.77 4.13 0.28
CA PHE A 38 -6.77 4.39 -0.75
C PHE A 38 -6.48 3.11 -1.53
N SER A 39 -6.40 3.21 -2.85
CA SER A 39 -5.95 2.12 -3.72
C SER A 39 -5.36 2.68 -5.03
N LEU A 40 -4.49 1.90 -5.66
CA LEU A 40 -4.02 2.12 -7.04
C LEU A 40 -5.03 1.62 -8.10
N ASP A 41 -6.11 0.96 -7.64
CA ASP A 41 -7.19 0.43 -8.47
C ASP A 41 -8.52 1.03 -7.98
N ASP A 42 -9.19 1.75 -8.87
CA ASP A 42 -10.45 2.46 -8.65
C ASP A 42 -11.60 1.51 -8.31
N THR A 43 -11.60 0.31 -8.88
CA THR A 43 -12.60 -0.72 -8.58
C THR A 43 -12.51 -1.17 -7.13
N LEU A 44 -11.31 -1.19 -6.53
CA LEU A 44 -11.14 -1.55 -5.11
C LEU A 44 -11.68 -0.47 -4.17
N VAL A 45 -11.49 0.81 -4.51
CA VAL A 45 -12.09 1.92 -3.74
C VAL A 45 -13.61 1.85 -3.83
N ASN A 46 -14.16 1.64 -5.02
CA ASN A 46 -15.60 1.53 -5.23
C ASN A 46 -16.21 0.32 -4.49
N ASN A 47 -15.53 -0.83 -4.51
CA ASN A 47 -15.97 -2.00 -3.74
C ASN A 47 -15.96 -1.73 -2.23
N ALA A 48 -14.93 -1.04 -1.71
CA ALA A 48 -14.86 -0.68 -0.30
C ALA A 48 -15.94 0.32 0.11
N LEU A 49 -16.23 1.32 -0.73
CA LEU A 49 -17.35 2.25 -0.51
C LEU A 49 -18.70 1.51 -0.50
N GLN A 50 -18.90 0.52 -1.38
CA GLN A 50 -20.11 -0.33 -1.37
C GLN A 50 -20.21 -1.20 -0.11
N THR A 51 -19.09 -1.75 0.38
CA THR A 51 -19.05 -2.47 1.67
C THR A 51 -19.39 -1.55 2.84
N LEU A 52 -18.86 -0.31 2.88
CA LEU A 52 -19.23 0.69 3.89
C LEU A 52 -20.73 1.04 3.83
N ASN A 53 -21.30 1.06 2.62
CA ASN A 53 -22.73 1.27 2.40
C ASN A 53 -23.60 0.01 2.62
N LYS A 54 -23.01 -1.09 3.12
CA LYS A 54 -23.68 -2.39 3.37
C LYS A 54 -24.37 -3.01 2.14
N THR A 55 -23.97 -2.60 0.94
CA THR A 55 -24.52 -3.15 -0.32
C THR A 55 -23.67 -4.30 -0.89
N ARG A 56 -22.55 -4.63 -0.23
CA ARG A 56 -21.66 -5.73 -0.57
C ARG A 56 -21.19 -6.45 0.71
N PRO A 57 -21.05 -7.80 0.71
CA PRO A 57 -20.50 -8.53 1.85
C PRO A 57 -19.14 -7.97 2.27
N ALA A 58 -18.90 -7.95 3.56
CA ALA A 58 -17.73 -7.30 4.14
C ALA A 58 -16.60 -8.32 4.33
N MET A 59 -15.35 -7.84 4.31
CA MET A 59 -14.20 -8.70 4.61
C MET A 59 -14.30 -9.38 5.99
N VAL A 60 -15.07 -8.81 6.93
CA VAL A 60 -15.32 -9.44 8.24
C VAL A 60 -16.06 -10.78 8.15
N ASP A 61 -16.77 -11.04 7.04
CA ASP A 61 -17.50 -12.30 6.83
C ASP A 61 -16.56 -13.48 6.52
N VAL A 62 -15.33 -13.19 6.09
CA VAL A 62 -14.31 -14.21 5.71
C VAL A 62 -13.10 -14.22 6.66
N ILE A 63 -13.07 -13.33 7.65
CA ILE A 63 -12.00 -13.26 8.65
C ILE A 63 -12.42 -14.11 9.87
N PRO A 64 -11.51 -14.87 10.48
CA PRO A 64 -11.83 -15.65 11.67
C PRO A 64 -12.42 -14.75 12.77
N THR A 65 -13.57 -15.13 13.32
CA THR A 65 -14.28 -14.39 14.39
C THR A 65 -13.62 -14.55 15.76
N ASP A 66 -12.63 -15.43 15.87
CA ASP A 66 -11.86 -15.68 17.10
C ASP A 66 -10.72 -14.65 17.25
N GLY A 67 -11.06 -13.48 17.79
CA GLY A 67 -10.11 -12.49 18.26
C GLY A 67 -10.08 -11.17 17.47
N ILE A 68 -9.16 -10.29 17.87
CA ILE A 68 -9.00 -8.96 17.25
C ILE A 68 -8.02 -9.08 16.09
N VAL A 69 -8.49 -8.78 14.87
CA VAL A 69 -7.70 -8.83 13.64
C VAL A 69 -7.45 -7.39 13.14
N PRO A 70 -6.38 -6.70 13.59
CA PRO A 70 -6.09 -5.35 13.14
C PRO A 70 -5.53 -5.28 11.71
N LEU A 71 -4.99 -6.37 11.18
CA LEU A 71 -4.34 -6.39 9.87
C LEU A 71 -4.65 -7.67 9.10
N TYR A 72 -5.01 -7.46 7.84
CA TYR A 72 -5.19 -8.50 6.84
C TYR A 72 -4.31 -8.17 5.62
N ILE A 73 -3.60 -9.16 5.11
CA ILE A 73 -2.74 -9.04 3.94
C ILE A 73 -3.23 -10.02 2.87
N ASN A 74 -3.44 -9.51 1.66
CA ASN A 74 -3.75 -10.31 0.48
C ASN A 74 -2.60 -10.23 -0.55
N PRO A 75 -1.61 -11.14 -0.48
CA PRO A 75 -0.44 -11.10 -1.36
C PRO A 75 -0.80 -11.17 -2.86
N GLN A 76 -1.82 -11.96 -3.23
CA GLN A 76 -2.33 -12.05 -4.60
C GLN A 76 -2.83 -10.70 -5.12
N GLY A 77 -3.67 -10.02 -4.32
CA GLY A 77 -4.18 -8.70 -4.66
C GLY A 77 -3.07 -7.67 -4.81
N VAL A 78 -2.13 -7.64 -3.85
CA VAL A 78 -0.97 -6.73 -3.89
C VAL A 78 -0.10 -7.00 -5.11
N ALA A 79 0.22 -8.26 -5.41
CA ALA A 79 1.02 -8.62 -6.58
C ALA A 79 0.36 -8.16 -7.89
N LYS A 80 -0.96 -8.35 -8.02
CA LYS A 80 -1.72 -7.91 -9.19
C LYS A 80 -1.71 -6.38 -9.32
N LEU A 81 -1.94 -5.66 -8.23
CA LEU A 81 -1.92 -4.19 -8.22
C LEU A 81 -0.56 -3.66 -8.64
N LEU A 82 0.51 -4.14 -8.03
CA LEU A 82 1.88 -3.70 -8.34
C LEU A 82 2.26 -4.03 -9.78
N ARG A 83 1.85 -5.19 -10.31
CA ARG A 83 2.07 -5.56 -11.71
C ARG A 83 1.39 -4.57 -12.65
N ASN A 84 0.11 -4.29 -12.41
CA ASN A 84 -0.67 -3.39 -13.25
C ASN A 84 -0.08 -1.97 -13.23
N GLU A 85 0.23 -1.45 -12.05
CA GLU A 85 0.85 -0.13 -11.92
C GLU A 85 2.19 -0.09 -12.65
N THR A 86 3.09 -1.05 -12.39
CA THR A 86 4.41 -1.11 -13.03
C THR A 86 4.32 -1.11 -14.56
N LEU A 87 3.44 -1.92 -15.14
CA LEU A 87 3.31 -2.03 -16.59
C LEU A 87 2.67 -0.77 -17.22
N THR A 88 1.85 -0.06 -16.45
CA THR A 88 1.22 1.20 -16.87
C THR A 88 2.21 2.36 -16.79
N SER A 89 2.99 2.45 -15.71
CA SER A 89 3.98 3.50 -15.51
C SER A 89 5.22 3.33 -16.40
N LEU A 90 5.57 2.09 -16.77
CA LEU A 90 6.74 1.77 -17.59
C LEU A 90 6.33 1.24 -18.98
N PRO A 91 5.68 2.03 -19.85
CA PRO A 91 5.25 1.52 -21.14
C PRO A 91 6.47 1.23 -22.03
N LYS A 92 6.50 0.03 -22.64
CA LYS A 92 7.65 -0.53 -23.37
C LYS A 92 8.20 0.38 -24.47
N ASN A 93 7.35 1.17 -25.11
CA ASN A 93 7.71 2.09 -26.18
C ASN A 93 8.42 3.36 -25.69
N LEU A 94 8.20 3.77 -24.44
CA LEU A 94 8.83 4.96 -23.86
C LEU A 94 10.00 4.60 -22.97
N GLU A 95 9.90 3.50 -22.21
CA GLU A 95 10.89 3.13 -21.19
C GLU A 95 11.36 1.66 -21.31
N PRO A 96 11.98 1.26 -22.44
CA PRO A 96 12.30 -0.14 -22.72
C PRO A 96 13.29 -0.75 -21.71
N VAL A 97 14.26 0.02 -21.21
CA VAL A 97 15.26 -0.47 -20.26
C VAL A 97 14.63 -0.78 -18.90
N PHE A 98 13.81 0.14 -18.37
CA PHE A 98 13.12 -0.06 -17.10
C PHE A 98 12.03 -1.12 -17.21
N TYR A 99 11.33 -1.17 -18.34
CA TYR A 99 10.39 -2.25 -18.63
C TYR A 99 11.08 -3.62 -18.61
N ASN A 100 12.23 -3.77 -19.28
CA ASN A 100 12.98 -5.03 -19.29
C ASN A 100 13.51 -5.40 -17.91
N ALA A 101 13.98 -4.42 -17.12
CA ALA A 101 14.40 -4.64 -15.74
C ALA A 101 13.23 -5.08 -14.85
N ALA A 102 12.07 -4.44 -14.98
CA ALA A 102 10.85 -4.84 -14.29
C ALA A 102 10.42 -6.26 -14.68
N GLN A 103 10.44 -6.61 -15.96
CA GLN A 103 10.15 -7.96 -16.42
C GLN A 103 11.11 -9.01 -15.85
N THR A 104 12.41 -8.70 -15.79
CA THR A 104 13.43 -9.68 -15.40
C THR A 104 13.57 -9.80 -13.88
N LEU A 105 13.42 -8.70 -13.14
CA LEU A 105 13.75 -8.65 -11.71
C LEU A 105 12.52 -8.51 -10.81
N LEU A 106 11.48 -7.82 -11.27
CA LEU A 106 10.29 -7.53 -10.46
C LEU A 106 9.19 -8.57 -10.71
N MET A 107 8.87 -8.89 -11.97
CA MET A 107 7.78 -9.82 -12.28
C MET A 107 7.91 -11.18 -11.58
N PRO A 108 9.10 -11.83 -11.54
CA PRO A 108 9.26 -13.10 -10.82
C PRO A 108 8.99 -12.98 -9.31
N LYS A 109 9.33 -11.83 -8.70
CA LYS A 109 9.04 -11.59 -7.28
C LYS A 109 7.55 -11.40 -7.04
N LEU A 110 6.85 -10.73 -7.96
CA LEU A 110 5.40 -10.60 -7.91
C LEU A 110 4.71 -11.96 -8.13
N ASP A 111 5.25 -12.83 -8.98
CA ASP A 111 4.76 -14.20 -9.14
C ASP A 111 4.89 -15.00 -7.84
N VAL A 112 6.05 -14.97 -7.19
CA VAL A 112 6.25 -15.62 -5.89
C VAL A 112 5.33 -15.04 -4.82
N LEU A 113 5.17 -13.70 -4.79
CA LEU A 113 4.26 -13.04 -3.86
C LEU A 113 2.81 -13.49 -4.10
N SER A 114 2.39 -13.64 -5.36
CA SER A 114 1.03 -14.08 -5.69
C SER A 114 0.73 -15.51 -5.25
N GLN A 115 1.74 -16.34 -5.00
CA GLN A 115 1.57 -17.70 -4.52
C GLN A 115 1.47 -17.78 -2.98
N GLN A 116 1.74 -16.68 -2.27
CA GLN A 116 1.63 -16.66 -0.82
C GLN A 116 0.16 -16.71 -0.38
N PRO A 117 -0.16 -17.43 0.71
CA PRO A 117 -1.52 -17.43 1.26
C PRO A 117 -1.87 -16.04 1.79
N ARG A 118 -3.14 -15.81 2.02
CA ARG A 118 -3.58 -14.60 2.72
C ARG A 118 -3.16 -14.72 4.18
N TYR A 119 -2.81 -13.61 4.80
CA TYR A 119 -2.39 -13.60 6.20
C TYR A 119 -3.27 -12.67 7.01
N VAL A 120 -3.55 -13.09 8.23
CA VAL A 120 -4.12 -12.22 9.26
C VAL A 120 -3.11 -12.07 10.39
N MET A 121 -3.00 -10.85 10.91
CA MET A 121 -2.40 -10.61 12.21
C MET A 121 -3.51 -10.66 13.25
N LYS A 122 -3.36 -11.51 14.27
CA LYS A 122 -4.22 -11.53 15.45
C LYS A 122 -3.49 -10.90 16.62
N LEU A 123 -4.22 -10.09 17.39
CA LEU A 123 -3.78 -9.59 18.68
C LEU A 123 -4.32 -10.47 19.80
N ALA A 124 -3.50 -10.67 20.83
CA ALA A 124 -3.98 -11.21 22.09
C ALA A 124 -5.09 -10.32 22.68
N GLN A 125 -6.07 -10.95 23.34
CA GLN A 125 -7.15 -10.23 24.01
C GLN A 125 -6.59 -9.32 25.11
N MET A 126 -7.06 -8.08 25.17
CA MET A 126 -6.68 -7.12 26.22
C MET A 126 -7.85 -6.94 27.20
N GLU A 127 -7.55 -6.98 28.49
CA GLU A 127 -8.50 -6.59 29.53
C GLU A 127 -8.70 -5.06 29.53
N PRO A 128 -9.95 -4.56 29.52
CA PRO A 128 -10.23 -3.12 29.57
C PRO A 128 -9.59 -2.48 30.82
N GLY A 129 -8.85 -1.38 30.62
CA GLY A 129 -8.20 -0.64 31.72
C GLY A 129 -6.80 -1.14 32.09
N ALA A 130 -6.25 -2.13 31.39
CA ALA A 130 -4.87 -2.53 31.56
C ALA A 130 -3.90 -1.38 31.20
N ALA A 131 -2.79 -1.28 31.95
CA ALA A 131 -1.72 -0.35 31.66
C ALA A 131 -1.14 -0.60 30.25
N TRP A 132 -0.47 0.41 29.68
CA TRP A 132 0.21 0.29 28.39
C TRP A 132 1.17 -0.90 28.40
N GLN A 133 0.86 -1.92 27.61
CA GLN A 133 1.60 -3.17 27.53
C GLN A 133 1.89 -3.54 26.08
N TRP A 134 3.02 -4.20 25.85
CA TRP A 134 3.33 -4.82 24.58
C TRP A 134 2.45 -6.06 24.41
N LEU A 135 1.66 -6.11 23.34
CA LEU A 135 0.83 -7.26 23.01
C LEU A 135 1.57 -8.17 22.05
N THR A 136 1.47 -9.48 22.28
CA THR A 136 1.99 -10.47 21.33
C THR A 136 1.12 -10.46 20.08
N ILE A 137 1.78 -10.34 18.93
CA ILE A 137 1.18 -10.50 17.61
C ILE A 137 1.35 -11.94 17.15
N THR A 138 0.32 -12.51 16.53
CA THR A 138 0.41 -13.82 15.87
C THR A 138 0.00 -13.69 14.42
N TRP A 139 0.75 -14.33 13.53
CA TRP A 139 0.46 -14.36 12.10
C TRP A 139 -0.12 -15.72 11.75
N GLN A 140 -1.26 -15.74 11.06
CA GLN A 140 -1.92 -16.97 10.63
C GLN A 140 -2.23 -16.90 9.13
N PRO A 141 -1.93 -17.96 8.36
CA PRO A 141 -2.43 -18.08 7.00
C PRO A 141 -3.94 -18.36 7.00
N LEU A 142 -4.63 -17.89 5.97
CA LEU A 142 -6.04 -18.20 5.67
C LEU A 142 -6.17 -19.10 4.45
#